data_AF-A0A8T4KP77-F1
#
_entry.id   AF-A0A8T4KP77-F1
#
_cell.length_a   1.000
_cell.length_b   1.000
_cell.length_c   1.000
_cell.angle_alpha   90.00
_cell.angle_beta   90.00
_cell.angle_gamma   90.00
#
_symmetry.space_group_name_H-M   'P 1'
#
loop_
_entity.id
_entity.type
_entity.pdbx_description
1 polymer ?
#
loop_
_entity_poly.entity_id
_entity_poly.type
_entity_poly.pdbx_seq_one_letter_code
_entity_poly.pdbx_strand_id
1 'polypeptide(L)'
;MKGQLNLEQIVAMTLFIAFSSYVFFTVFNLVPRYTSEVRSERLRSEAYQMSELLINDPGSPANWDKSVKPSRLGLSDETANLTNFISKSKVAALAGNCSAPNYAGFSQVGQWLGTDRQFSLLILSRNCAITGVDCRPNASVFRSSPINISIRRFVAFDNTCYGELDMEVW
;
A
#
# COMPACT_ATOMS: atom_id res chain seq x y z
N MET A 1 -32.89 -50.72 -31.49
CA MET A 1 -32.93 -49.32 -31.98
C MET A 1 -31.55 -48.97 -32.52
N LYS A 2 -31.39 -48.81 -33.83
CA LYS A 2 -30.14 -48.32 -34.43
C LYS A 2 -30.22 -46.79 -34.39
N GLY A 3 -29.38 -46.14 -33.59
CA GLY A 3 -29.34 -44.69 -33.50
C GLY A 3 -28.77 -44.11 -34.79
N GLN A 4 -29.63 -43.71 -35.72
CA GLN A 4 -29.24 -42.83 -36.82
C GLN A 4 -29.14 -41.43 -36.22
N LEU A 5 -27.91 -40.95 -36.03
CA LEU A 5 -27.69 -39.53 -35.73
C LEU A 5 -28.10 -38.73 -36.96
N ASN A 6 -29.13 -37.89 -36.81
CA ASN A 6 -29.50 -36.95 -37.86
C ASN A 6 -28.39 -35.91 -38.03
N LEU A 7 -28.14 -35.49 -39.27
CA LEU A 7 -27.12 -34.48 -39.59
C LEU A 7 -27.34 -33.18 -38.79
N GLU A 8 -28.60 -32.81 -38.58
CA GLU A 8 -29.00 -31.69 -37.71
C GLU A 8 -28.46 -31.80 -36.28
N GLN A 9 -28.48 -33.01 -35.71
CA GLN A 9 -27.99 -33.27 -34.36
C GLN A 9 -26.47 -33.11 -34.28
N ILE A 10 -25.73 -33.55 -35.31
CA ILE A 10 -24.28 -33.40 -35.40
C ILE A 10 -23.90 -31.91 -35.48
N VAL A 11 -24.63 -31.14 -36.28
CA VAL A 11 -24.42 -29.69 -36.42
C VAL A 11 -24.71 -28.98 -35.09
N ALA A 12 -25.84 -29.28 -34.45
CA ALA A 12 -26.21 -28.68 -33.17
C ALA A 12 -25.18 -28.99 -32.07
N MET A 13 -24.70 -30.23 -32.00
CA MET A 13 -23.68 -30.63 -31.02
C MET A 13 -22.33 -29.95 -31.27
N THR A 14 -21.94 -29.78 -32.54
CA THR A 14 -20.72 -29.05 -32.91
C THR A 14 -20.79 -27.58 -32.52
N LEU A 15 -21.92 -26.91 -32.81
CA LEU A 15 -22.13 -25.52 -32.41
C LEU A 15 -22.13 -25.37 -30.89
N PHE A 16 -22.76 -26.30 -30.17
CA PHE A 16 -22.78 -26.30 -28.71
C PHE A 16 -21.37 -26.43 -28.11
N ILE A 17 -20.55 -27.35 -28.63
CA ILE A 17 -19.15 -27.53 -28.19
C ILE A 17 -18.32 -26.28 -28.49
N ALA A 18 -18.46 -25.71 -29.68
CA ALA A 18 -17.74 -24.51 -30.08
C ALA A 18 -18.11 -23.30 -29.20
N PHE A 19 -19.40 -23.07 -28.97
CA PHE A 19 -19.89 -22.01 -28.10
C PHE A 19 -19.43 -22.20 -26.65
N SER A 20 -19.58 -23.41 -26.11
CA SER A 20 -19.12 -23.72 -24.74
C SER A 20 -17.62 -23.47 -24.60
N SER A 21 -16.82 -23.94 -25.55
CA SER A 21 -15.37 -23.72 -25.56
C SER A 21 -15.03 -22.23 -25.62
N TYR A 22 -15.70 -21.46 -26.48
CA TYR A 22 -15.51 -20.01 -26.58
C TYR A 22 -15.81 -19.30 -25.25
N VAL A 23 -16.91 -19.65 -24.58
CA VAL A 23 -17.26 -19.10 -23.26
C VAL A 23 -16.20 -19.46 -22.23
N PHE A 24 -15.76 -20.72 -22.18
CA PHE A 24 -14.69 -21.15 -21.28
C PHE A 24 -13.40 -20.35 -21.52
N PHE A 25 -12.92 -20.26 -22.76
CA PHE A 25 -11.72 -19.49 -23.08
C PHE A 25 -11.86 -18.01 -22.70
N THR A 26 -13.05 -17.42 -22.91
CA THR A 26 -13.31 -16.04 -22.51
C THR A 26 -13.19 -15.86 -21.00
N VAL A 27 -13.81 -16.76 -20.21
CA VAL A 27 -13.74 -16.72 -18.74
C VAL A 27 -12.33 -16.95 -18.24
N PHE A 28 -11.60 -17.93 -18.79
CA PHE A 28 -10.21 -18.22 -18.41
C PHE A 28 -9.28 -17.04 -18.65
N ASN A 29 -9.52 -16.22 -19.67
CA ASN A 29 -8.74 -15.02 -19.94
C ASN A 29 -9.17 -13.82 -19.10
N LEU A 30 -10.47 -13.68 -18.83
CA LEU A 30 -11.01 -12.52 -18.12
C LEU A 30 -10.76 -12.58 -16.60
N VAL A 31 -10.95 -13.74 -15.98
CA VAL A 31 -10.88 -13.90 -14.52
C VAL A 31 -9.51 -13.51 -13.95
N PRO A 32 -8.36 -14.00 -14.47
CA PRO A 32 -7.06 -13.61 -13.93
C PRO A 32 -6.83 -12.10 -14.00
N ARG A 33 -7.19 -11.46 -15.12
CA ARG A 33 -7.07 -10.01 -15.29
C ARG A 33 -7.92 -9.26 -14.28
N TYR A 34 -9.19 -9.60 -14.16
CA TYR A 34 -10.10 -8.96 -13.20
C TYR A 34 -9.62 -9.13 -11.76
N THR A 35 -9.17 -10.34 -11.37
CA THR A 35 -8.65 -10.56 -10.01
C THR A 35 -7.38 -9.77 -9.72
N SER A 36 -6.52 -9.55 -10.72
CA SER A 36 -5.33 -8.71 -10.59
C SER A 36 -5.71 -7.23 -10.40
N GLU A 37 -6.66 -6.73 -11.19
CA GLU A 37 -7.17 -5.36 -11.09
C GLU A 37 -7.82 -5.10 -9.72
N VAL A 38 -8.67 -6.02 -9.24
CA VAL A 38 -9.29 -5.92 -7.90
C VAL A 38 -8.23 -5.93 -6.79
N ARG A 39 -7.20 -6.77 -6.90
CA ARG A 39 -6.08 -6.78 -5.93
C ARG A 39 -5.30 -5.47 -5.95
N SER A 40 -5.06 -4.90 -7.12
CA SER A 40 -4.39 -3.61 -7.30
C SER A 40 -5.16 -2.47 -6.66
N GLU A 41 -6.48 -2.37 -6.91
CA GLU A 41 -7.32 -1.33 -6.29
C GLU A 41 -7.41 -1.49 -4.77
N ARG A 42 -7.45 -2.73 -4.27
CA ARG A 42 -7.37 -2.99 -2.84
C ARG A 42 -6.05 -2.47 -2.26
N LEU A 43 -4.92 -2.80 -2.86
CA LEU A 43 -3.59 -2.32 -2.41
C LEU A 43 -3.50 -0.79 -2.48
N ARG A 44 -4.06 -0.17 -3.53
CA ARG A 44 -4.14 1.29 -3.64
C ARG A 44 -4.96 1.90 -2.50
N SER A 45 -6.10 1.31 -2.16
CA SER A 45 -6.91 1.79 -1.04
C SER A 45 -6.19 1.66 0.30
N GLU A 46 -5.48 0.55 0.53
CA GLU A 46 -4.68 0.32 1.74
C GLU A 46 -3.52 1.32 1.82
N ALA A 47 -2.76 1.52 0.74
CA ALA A 47 -1.69 2.52 0.68
C ALA A 47 -2.23 3.94 0.92
N TYR A 48 -3.41 4.27 0.37
CA TYR A 48 -4.01 5.59 0.55
C TYR A 48 -4.41 5.81 2.01
N GLN A 49 -5.05 4.82 2.63
CA GLN A 49 -5.41 4.86 4.05
C GLN A 49 -4.18 5.03 4.94
N MET A 50 -3.08 4.31 4.67
CA MET A 50 -1.83 4.49 5.42
C MET A 50 -1.25 5.89 5.22
N SER A 51 -1.25 6.41 3.99
CA SER A 51 -0.77 7.77 3.71
C SER A 51 -1.63 8.83 4.42
N GLU A 52 -2.95 8.61 4.49
CA GLU A 52 -3.90 9.52 5.13
C GLU A 52 -3.71 9.50 6.65
N LEU A 53 -3.58 8.31 7.22
CA LEU A 53 -3.28 8.14 8.64
C LEU A 53 -1.96 8.82 9.01
N LEU A 54 -0.90 8.59 8.22
CA LEU A 54 0.41 9.20 8.48
C LEU A 54 0.35 10.71 8.44
N ILE A 55 -0.37 11.30 7.48
CA ILE A 55 -0.29 12.72 7.20
C ILE A 55 -1.27 13.55 8.02
N ASN A 56 -2.49 13.04 8.25
CA ASN A 56 -3.60 13.80 8.83
C ASN A 56 -4.00 13.31 10.23
N ASP A 57 -3.42 12.21 10.73
CA ASP A 57 -3.62 11.77 12.12
C ASP A 57 -2.43 12.20 12.99
N PRO A 58 -2.67 12.73 14.21
CA PRO A 58 -1.59 13.04 15.15
C PRO A 58 -0.96 11.80 15.79
N GLY A 59 -1.58 10.62 15.62
CA GLY A 59 -1.20 9.37 16.26
C GLY A 59 -1.86 9.20 17.63
N SER A 60 -1.59 8.06 18.26
CA SER A 60 -2.04 7.76 19.62
C SER A 60 -0.89 7.16 20.43
N PRO A 61 -0.49 7.78 21.56
CA PRO A 61 -0.91 9.12 22.00
C PRO A 61 -0.44 10.20 21.03
N ALA A 62 -1.07 11.37 21.04
CA ALA A 62 -0.76 12.44 20.09
C ALA A 62 0.72 12.90 20.15
N ASN A 63 1.35 12.84 21.32
CA ASN A 63 2.74 13.25 21.58
C ASN A 63 3.71 12.05 21.69
N TRP A 64 3.48 11.00 20.92
CA TRP A 64 4.27 9.76 20.97
C TRP A 64 5.77 9.96 20.70
N ASP A 65 6.15 11.04 20.01
CA ASP A 65 7.54 11.41 19.74
C ASP A 65 8.34 11.76 21.00
N LYS A 66 7.68 12.14 22.11
CA LYS A 66 8.38 12.69 23.28
C LYS A 66 8.86 11.64 24.28
N SER A 67 8.20 10.50 24.43
CA SER A 67 8.62 9.43 25.37
C SER A 67 7.77 8.14 25.34
N VAL A 68 6.68 8.09 24.55
CA VAL A 68 5.69 7.01 24.65
C VAL A 68 5.62 6.23 23.35
N LYS A 69 5.72 4.90 23.42
CA LYS A 69 5.54 4.06 22.24
C LYS A 69 4.14 4.29 21.64
N PRO A 70 4.02 4.62 20.35
CA PRO A 70 2.73 4.81 19.74
C PRO A 70 1.96 3.49 19.71
N SER A 71 0.66 3.54 20.02
CA SER A 71 -0.28 2.48 19.67
C SER A 71 -0.72 2.61 18.21
N ARG A 72 -0.73 3.84 17.69
CA ARG A 72 -1.05 4.18 16.31
C ARG A 72 -0.14 5.28 15.83
N LEU A 73 0.48 5.09 14.67
CA LEU A 73 1.38 6.08 14.10
C LEU A 73 0.59 7.20 13.42
N GLY A 74 1.09 8.43 13.56
CA GLY A 74 0.59 9.61 12.87
C GLY A 74 1.62 10.73 12.97
N LEU A 75 1.81 11.50 11.90
CA LEU A 75 2.83 12.55 11.81
C LEU A 75 2.25 13.95 11.91
N SER A 76 0.92 14.11 11.87
CA SER A 76 0.29 15.41 11.97
C SER A 76 0.69 16.09 13.28
N ASP A 77 0.94 17.40 13.23
CA ASP A 77 1.10 18.19 14.44
C ASP A 77 -0.24 18.18 15.22
N GLU A 78 -0.19 17.92 16.53
CA GLU A 78 -1.37 17.94 17.39
C GLU A 78 -1.86 19.36 17.71
N THR A 79 -1.00 20.36 17.56
CA THR A 79 -1.29 21.76 17.89
C THR A 79 -1.86 22.53 16.71
N ALA A 80 -1.48 22.14 15.49
CA ALA A 80 -1.94 22.76 14.26
C ALA A 80 -3.01 21.88 13.61
N ASN A 81 -4.27 22.32 13.64
CA ASN A 81 -5.39 21.66 12.97
C ASN A 81 -5.36 21.92 11.45
N LEU A 82 -4.27 21.54 10.79
CA LEU A 82 -4.01 21.76 9.38
C LEU A 82 -3.78 20.42 8.67
N THR A 83 -4.39 20.27 7.50
CA THR A 83 -4.18 19.08 6.65
C THR A 83 -2.81 19.10 6.00
N ASN A 84 -2.20 17.93 5.84
CA ASN A 84 -0.87 17.80 5.27
C ASN A 84 0.23 18.57 6.02
N PHE A 85 0.03 18.82 7.31
CA PHE A 85 0.97 19.54 8.15
C PHE A 85 1.57 18.59 9.19
N ILE A 86 2.80 18.15 8.94
CA ILE A 86 3.47 17.13 9.74
C ILE A 86 4.54 17.73 10.66
N SER A 87 4.65 17.18 11.86
CA SER A 87 5.63 17.59 12.86
C SER A 87 7.02 17.04 12.56
N LYS A 88 8.03 17.91 12.61
CA LYS A 88 9.42 17.50 12.38
C LYS A 88 9.94 16.55 13.46
N SER A 89 9.52 16.73 14.72
CA SER A 89 9.96 15.86 15.81
C SER A 89 9.45 14.43 15.64
N LYS A 90 8.19 14.28 15.20
CA LYS A 90 7.60 12.97 14.86
C LYS A 90 8.32 12.31 13.70
N VAL A 91 8.65 13.06 12.65
CA VAL A 91 9.42 12.55 11.50
C VAL A 91 10.81 12.08 11.94
N ALA A 92 11.50 12.83 12.79
CA ALA A 92 12.80 12.44 13.32
C ALA A 92 12.73 11.19 14.23
N ALA A 93 11.70 11.11 15.08
CA ALA A 93 11.46 9.94 15.93
C ALA A 93 11.15 8.70 15.08
N LEU A 94 10.36 8.85 14.00
CA LEU A 94 10.09 7.78 13.05
C LEU A 94 11.37 7.31 12.34
N ALA A 95 12.21 8.24 11.88
CA ALA A 95 13.50 7.91 11.25
C ALA A 95 14.38 7.05 12.19
N GLY A 96 14.44 7.42 13.47
CA GLY A 96 15.14 6.66 14.50
C GLY A 96 14.60 5.24 14.67
N ASN A 97 13.26 5.08 14.69
CA ASN A 97 12.62 3.77 14.80
C ASN A 97 12.85 2.92 13.56
N CYS A 98 12.79 3.49 12.35
CA CYS A 98 13.05 2.77 11.11
C CYS A 98 14.52 2.33 10.96
N SER A 99 15.46 3.08 11.55
CA SER A 99 16.89 2.79 11.51
C SER A 99 17.35 1.76 12.55
N ALA A 100 16.43 1.19 13.34
CA ALA A 100 16.79 0.27 14.41
C ALA A 100 17.47 -1.01 13.86
N PRO A 101 18.51 -1.53 14.56
CA PRO A 101 19.23 -2.71 14.11
C PRO A 101 18.31 -3.94 14.05
N ASN A 102 18.61 -4.86 13.12
CA ASN A 102 17.95 -6.16 12.96
C ASN A 102 16.45 -6.14 12.62
N TYR A 103 15.96 -5.18 11.83
CA TYR A 103 14.55 -5.15 11.35
C TYR A 103 13.47 -4.97 12.40
N ALA A 104 13.81 -4.96 13.69
CA ALA A 104 12.86 -4.80 14.77
C ALA A 104 12.10 -3.47 14.68
N GLY A 105 12.75 -2.43 14.16
CA GLY A 105 12.14 -1.13 13.90
C GLY A 105 11.06 -1.17 12.83
N PHE A 106 11.38 -1.76 11.68
CA PHE A 106 10.44 -1.86 10.56
C PHE A 106 9.17 -2.64 10.92
N SER A 107 9.33 -3.79 11.60
CA SER A 107 8.17 -4.60 12.01
C SER A 107 7.29 -3.88 13.04
N GLN A 108 7.89 -3.12 13.96
CA GLN A 108 7.14 -2.27 14.90
C GLN A 108 6.37 -1.16 14.19
N VAL A 109 7.00 -0.48 13.22
CA VAL A 109 6.32 0.54 12.42
C VAL A 109 5.14 -0.06 11.65
N GLY A 110 5.28 -1.26 11.10
CA GLY A 110 4.16 -1.98 10.48
C GLY A 110 3.01 -2.26 11.45
N GLN A 111 3.32 -2.68 12.68
CA GLN A 111 2.31 -2.88 13.72
C GLN A 111 1.60 -1.57 14.10
N TRP A 112 2.32 -0.45 14.19
CA TRP A 112 1.73 0.86 14.50
C TRP A 112 0.90 1.44 13.36
N LEU A 113 1.20 1.08 12.12
CA LEU A 113 0.39 1.37 10.95
C LEU A 113 -0.83 0.43 10.82
N GLY A 114 -0.87 -0.64 11.61
CA GLY A 114 -1.94 -1.63 11.56
C GLY A 114 -1.96 -2.44 10.26
N THR A 115 -0.79 -2.68 9.67
CA THR A 115 -0.67 -3.39 8.38
C THR A 115 0.14 -4.67 8.51
N ASP A 116 -0.38 -5.73 7.88
CA ASP A 116 0.33 -7.00 7.68
C ASP A 116 1.11 -7.02 6.34
N ARG A 117 1.02 -5.94 5.56
CA ARG A 117 1.68 -5.81 4.25
C ARG A 117 3.11 -5.31 4.39
N GLN A 118 3.92 -5.63 3.39
CA GLN A 118 5.22 -4.98 3.24
C GLN A 118 5.01 -3.60 2.64
N PHE A 119 5.82 -2.64 3.09
CA PHE A 119 5.75 -1.27 2.63
C PHE A 119 7.14 -0.63 2.56
N SER A 120 7.26 0.43 1.79
CA SER A 120 8.36 1.39 1.84
C SER A 120 7.78 2.75 2.17
N LEU A 121 8.36 3.44 3.13
CA LEU A 121 8.02 4.82 3.45
C LEU A 121 9.26 5.69 3.31
N LEU A 122 9.19 6.66 2.41
CA LEU A 122 10.22 7.64 2.17
C LEU A 122 9.66 9.04 2.40
N ILE A 123 10.28 9.82 3.30
CA ILE A 123 9.92 11.23 3.51
C ILE A 123 11.14 12.08 3.18
N LEU A 124 11.00 12.90 2.15
CA LEU A 124 12.04 13.79 1.65
C LEU A 124 11.66 15.25 1.90
N SER A 125 12.55 15.99 2.54
CA SER A 125 12.46 17.45 2.62
C SER A 125 13.16 18.08 1.42
N ARG A 126 12.49 19.00 0.70
CA ARG A 126 13.07 19.63 -0.50
C ARG A 126 13.91 20.87 -0.18
N ASN A 127 13.50 21.65 0.81
CA ASN A 127 14.10 22.95 1.11
C ASN A 127 14.80 23.02 2.47
N CYS A 128 14.86 21.91 3.22
CA CYS A 128 15.38 21.90 4.59
C CYS A 128 16.23 20.67 4.91
N ALA A 129 17.21 20.84 5.80
CA ALA A 129 18.05 19.78 6.36
C ALA A 129 17.28 18.98 7.44
N ILE A 130 16.24 18.26 7.00
CA ILE A 130 15.57 17.25 7.82
C ILE A 130 16.17 15.91 7.45
N THR A 131 16.52 15.09 8.45
CA THR A 131 16.90 13.70 8.23
C THR A 131 15.73 12.99 7.55
N GLY A 132 15.89 12.64 6.28
CA GLY A 132 14.87 11.91 5.55
C GLY A 132 14.53 10.60 6.26
N VAL A 133 13.25 10.24 6.27
CA VAL A 133 12.82 8.91 6.74
C VAL A 133 12.98 7.98 5.55
N ASP A 134 13.74 6.91 5.71
CA ASP A 134 13.82 5.80 4.76
C ASP A 134 13.50 4.50 5.53
N CYS A 135 12.26 4.04 5.41
CA CYS A 135 11.74 2.88 6.11
C CYS A 135 11.35 1.81 5.09
N ARG A 136 12.25 0.86 4.85
CA ARG A 136 12.05 -0.20 3.87
C ARG A 136 12.53 -1.56 4.41
N PRO A 137 11.94 -2.67 3.95
CA PRO A 137 12.39 -4.00 4.31
C PRO A 137 13.77 -4.30 3.72
N ASN A 138 14.44 -5.35 4.22
CA ASN A 138 15.76 -5.73 3.72
C ASN A 138 15.67 -6.17 2.29
N ALA A 139 16.76 -5.95 1.55
CA ALA A 139 16.93 -6.52 0.22
C ALA A 139 16.71 -8.05 0.22
N SER A 140 16.99 -8.74 1.33
CA SER A 140 16.75 -10.20 1.48
C SER A 140 15.28 -10.59 1.75
N VAL A 141 14.44 -9.66 2.19
CA VAL A 141 13.01 -9.88 2.53
C VAL A 141 12.08 -9.26 1.48
N PHE A 142 12.64 -8.53 0.51
CA PHE A 142 11.91 -7.95 -0.61
C PHE A 142 11.30 -9.07 -1.44
N ARG A 143 10.03 -9.39 -1.16
CA ARG A 143 9.27 -10.28 -2.01
C ARG A 143 8.91 -9.46 -3.23
N SER A 144 9.37 -9.89 -4.40
CA SER A 144 8.91 -9.35 -5.68
C SER A 144 7.43 -9.68 -5.86
N SER A 145 6.57 -8.90 -5.22
CA SER A 145 5.14 -8.91 -5.50
C SER A 145 4.98 -8.33 -6.91
N PRO A 146 4.22 -8.98 -7.80
CA PRO A 146 4.00 -8.46 -9.15
C PRO A 146 3.18 -7.16 -9.15
N ILE A 147 2.58 -6.79 -8.02
CA ILE A 147 1.77 -5.58 -7.87
C ILE A 147 2.43 -4.71 -6.80
N ASN A 148 3.06 -3.62 -7.22
CA ASN A 148 3.54 -2.55 -6.36
C ASN A 148 2.71 -1.28 -6.60
N ILE A 149 2.19 -0.70 -5.53
CA ILE A 149 1.46 0.58 -5.61
C ILE A 149 2.25 1.63 -4.85
N SER A 150 2.55 2.74 -5.54
CA SER A 150 3.21 3.91 -4.97
C SER A 150 2.23 5.07 -4.88
N ILE A 151 2.22 5.75 -3.74
CA ILE A 151 1.45 6.97 -3.49
C ILE A 151 2.42 8.05 -3.04
N ARG A 152 2.40 9.16 -3.77
CA ARG A 152 3.18 10.37 -3.46
C ARG A 152 2.25 11.46 -2.95
N ARG A 153 2.60 12.07 -1.83
CA ARG A 153 1.85 13.20 -1.25
C ARG A 153 2.79 14.33 -0.86
N PHE A 154 2.33 15.56 -1.06
CA PHE A 154 3.04 16.74 -0.60
C PHE A 154 2.69 17.03 0.85
N VAL A 155 3.70 17.39 1.63
CA VAL A 155 3.58 17.69 3.06
C VAL A 155 4.27 19.01 3.38
N ALA A 156 3.68 19.77 4.29
CA ALA A 156 4.28 20.93 4.92
C ALA A 156 4.80 20.54 6.31
N PHE A 157 5.93 21.13 6.70
CA PHE A 157 6.53 20.94 8.02
C PHE A 157 6.31 22.18 8.89
N ASP A 158 6.40 21.99 10.21
CA ASP A 158 6.28 23.03 11.25
C ASP A 158 7.22 24.23 11.09
N ASN A 159 8.30 24.11 10.32
CA ASN A 159 9.33 25.12 10.13
C ASN A 159 9.28 25.80 8.76
N THR A 160 8.09 25.95 8.16
CA THR A 160 7.86 26.55 6.82
C THR A 160 8.46 25.77 5.65
N CYS A 161 8.94 24.55 5.90
CA CYS A 161 9.48 23.67 4.88
C CYS A 161 8.37 22.87 4.21
N TYR A 162 8.67 22.32 3.04
CA TYR A 162 7.80 21.36 2.37
C TYR A 162 8.61 20.18 1.81
N GLY A 163 7.91 19.09 1.60
CA GLY A 163 8.50 17.84 1.18
C GLY A 163 7.50 16.93 0.52
N GLU A 164 7.95 15.71 0.31
CA GLU A 164 7.19 14.63 -0.29
C GLU A 164 7.24 13.41 0.64
N LEU A 165 6.08 12.79 0.80
CA LEU A 165 5.92 11.47 1.40
C LEU A 165 5.58 10.50 0.27
N ASP A 166 6.49 9.56 0.04
CA ASP A 166 6.36 8.45 -0.89
C ASP A 166 6.09 7.17 -0.09
N MET A 167 4.91 6.59 -0.29
CA MET A 167 4.48 5.35 0.35
C MET A 167 4.28 4.28 -0.72
N GLU A 168 5.00 3.17 -0.61
CA GLU A 168 4.85 2.03 -1.48
C GLU A 168 4.34 0.83 -0.68
N VAL A 169 3.39 0.05 -1.22
CA VAL A 169 2.82 -1.13 -0.55
C VAL A 169 2.75 -2.30 -1.54
N TRP A 170 3.06 -3.51 -1.08
CA TRP A 170 3.08 -4.72 -1.91
C TRP A 170 2.81 -6.04 -1.17
#